data_AF-A0A8J9YKN4-F1
#
_entry.id   AF-A0A8J9YKN4-F1
#
_cell.length_a   1.000
_cell.length_b   1.000
_cell.length_c   1.000
_cell.angle_alpha   90.00
_cell.angle_beta   90.00
_cell.angle_gamma   90.00
#
_symmetry.space_group_name_H-M   'P 1'
#
loop_
_entity.id
_entity.type
_entity.pdbx_description
1 polymer ?
#
loop_
_entity_poly.entity_id
_entity_poly.type
_entity_poly.pdbx_seq_one_letter_code
_entity_poly.pdbx_strand_id
1 'polypeptide(L)'
;MSRSMTEQEKCGEASLRISWTLAKHMKPFTDADIVKECMLAAGNVLFENRKDVVETIRRIPLSASTNSRNTHVLAEENHCDVKRQLKNCL
;
A
#
# COMPACT_ATOMS: atom_id res chain seq x y z
N MET A 1 -25.64 -0.01 -0.84
CA MET A 1 -24.90 0.86 -1.78
C MET A 1 -23.42 0.68 -1.51
N SER A 2 -22.63 0.23 -2.48
CA SER A 2 -21.17 0.20 -2.36
C SER A 2 -20.65 1.64 -2.37
N ARG A 3 -19.99 2.06 -1.28
CA ARG A 3 -19.34 3.37 -1.23
C ARG A 3 -18.22 3.40 -2.27
N SER A 4 -18.27 4.34 -3.21
CA SER A 4 -17.15 4.57 -4.13
C SER A 4 -15.97 5.15 -3.35
N MET A 5 -14.78 4.57 -3.50
CA MET A 5 -13.56 5.09 -2.87
C MET A 5 -13.13 6.37 -3.56
N THR A 6 -12.76 7.36 -2.76
CA THR A 6 -12.07 8.56 -3.24
C THR A 6 -10.69 8.19 -3.80
N GLU A 7 -10.13 9.05 -4.66
CA GLU A 7 -8.78 8.82 -5.21
C GLU A 7 -7.70 8.73 -4.12
N GLN A 8 -7.86 9.48 -3.03
CA GLN A 8 -6.97 9.41 -1.87
C GLN A 8 -7.07 8.05 -1.16
N GLU A 9 -8.28 7.53 -0.98
CA GLU A 9 -8.48 6.20 -0.39
C GLU A 9 -7.90 5.10 -1.29
N LYS A 10 -8.02 5.22 -2.62
CA LYS A 10 -7.39 4.29 -3.56
C LYS A 10 -5.85 4.31 -3.47
N CYS A 11 -5.27 5.50 -3.35
CA CYS A 11 -3.81 5.65 -3.16
C CYS A 11 -3.36 5.06 -1.82
N GLY A 12 -4.13 5.26 -0.75
CA GLY A 12 -3.87 4.67 0.57
C GLY A 12 -3.95 3.14 0.54
N GLU A 13 -4.98 2.59 -0.09
CA GLU A 13 -5.14 1.15 -0.28
C GLU A 13 -3.99 0.53 -1.10
N ALA A 14 -3.57 1.19 -2.19
CA ALA A 14 -2.42 0.74 -2.97
C ALA A 14 -1.14 0.70 -2.12
N SER A 15 -0.92 1.73 -1.30
CA SER A 15 0.21 1.80 -0.37
C SER A 15 0.18 0.67 0.67
N LEU A 16 -0.98 0.37 1.27
CA LEU A 16 -1.16 -0.73 2.22
C LEU A 16 -0.83 -2.08 1.57
N ARG A 17 -1.31 -2.34 0.35
CA ARG A 17 -1.04 -3.59 -0.38
C ARG A 17 0.44 -3.78 -0.72
N ILE A 18 1.14 -2.70 -1.08
CA ILE A 18 2.58 -2.74 -1.31
C ILE A 18 3.31 -3.05 -0.01
N SER A 19 2.91 -2.40 1.08
CA SER A 19 3.52 -2.60 2.41
C SER A 19 3.36 -4.04 2.91
N TRP A 20 2.16 -4.60 2.73
CA TRP A 20 1.89 -6.01 3.02
C TRP A 20 2.77 -6.94 2.20
N THR A 21 2.94 -6.66 0.91
CA THR A 21 3.82 -7.45 0.03
C THR A 21 5.27 -7.42 0.51
N LEU A 22 5.80 -6.23 0.82
CA LEU A 22 7.16 -6.08 1.37
C LEU A 22 7.32 -6.85 2.68
N ALA A 23 6.36 -6.74 3.60
CA ALA A 23 6.37 -7.45 4.88
C ALA A 23 6.38 -8.98 4.68
N LYS A 24 5.55 -9.52 3.78
CA LYS A 24 5.52 -10.96 3.46
C LYS A 24 6.85 -11.51 2.96
N HIS A 25 7.63 -10.68 2.26
CA HIS A 25 8.94 -11.04 1.74
C HIS A 25 10.09 -10.61 2.66
N MET A 26 9.80 -10.21 3.90
CA MET A 26 10.77 -9.77 4.90
C MET A 26 11.69 -8.65 4.38
N LYS A 27 11.15 -7.77 3.54
CA LYS A 27 11.90 -6.64 3.00
C LYS A 27 11.92 -5.48 3.99
N PRO A 28 13.07 -4.80 4.17
CA PRO A 28 13.16 -3.66 5.05
C PRO A 28 12.25 -2.53 4.55
N PHE A 29 11.76 -1.71 5.46
CA PHE A 29 10.83 -0.64 5.12
C PHE A 29 11.41 0.39 4.16
N THR A 30 12.74 0.54 4.17
CA THR A 30 13.50 1.40 3.25
C THR A 30 13.33 1.02 1.78
N ASP A 31 12.99 -0.24 1.48
CA ASP A 31 12.79 -0.69 0.11
C ASP A 31 11.50 -0.11 -0.51
N ALA A 32 10.60 0.46 0.30
CA ALA A 32 9.38 1.10 -0.18
C ALA A 32 9.67 2.26 -1.15
N ASP A 33 10.72 3.05 -0.90
CA ASP A 33 11.15 4.12 -1.78
C ASP A 33 11.65 3.57 -3.13
N ILE A 34 12.40 2.45 -3.11
CA ILE A 34 12.86 1.76 -4.31
C ILE A 34 11.68 1.21 -5.12
N VAL A 35 10.68 0.61 -4.46
CA VAL A 35 9.47 0.14 -5.15
C VAL A 35 8.74 1.29 -5.84
N LYS A 36 8.64 2.45 -5.18
CA LYS A 36 8.03 3.64 -5.78
C LYS A 36 8.80 4.09 -7.02
N GLU A 37 10.13 4.12 -6.94
CA GLU A 37 11.00 4.45 -8.06
C GLU A 37 10.79 3.49 -9.24
N CYS A 38 10.78 2.18 -8.99
CA CYS A 38 10.52 1.16 -10.00
C CYS A 38 9.16 1.36 -10.69
N MET A 39 8.10 1.64 -9.92
CA MET A 39 6.76 1.88 -10.47
C MET A 39 6.72 3.13 -11.35
N LEU A 40 7.43 4.19 -10.95
CA LEU A 40 7.52 5.42 -11.75
C LEU A 40 8.36 5.22 -13.01
N ALA A 41 9.46 4.48 -12.93
CA ALA A 41 10.29 4.14 -14.08
C ALA A 41 9.47 3.35 -15.12
N ALA A 42 8.79 2.28 -14.69
CA ALA A 42 7.90 1.51 -15.55
C ALA A 42 6.75 2.36 -16.11
N GLY A 43 6.12 3.18 -15.25
CA GLY A 43 5.01 4.03 -15.64
C GLY A 43 5.39 5.07 -16.69
N ASN A 44 6.56 5.70 -16.55
CA ASN A 44 7.05 6.68 -17.53
C ASN A 44 7.29 6.05 -18.90
N VAL A 45 7.82 4.81 -18.96
CA VAL A 45 8.06 4.11 -20.23
C VAL A 45 6.75 3.63 -20.87
N LEU A 46 5.86 3.03 -20.08
CA LEU A 46 4.63 2.42 -20.60
C LEU A 46 3.52 3.42 -20.90
N PHE A 47 3.49 4.55 -20.18
CA PHE A 47 2.41 5.53 -20.20
C PHE A 47 2.91 6.94 -20.54
N GLU A 48 3.90 7.06 -21.44
CA GLU A 48 4.49 8.34 -21.86
C GLU A 48 3.42 9.40 -22.26
N ASN A 49 2.37 8.97 -22.97
CA ASN A 49 1.26 9.82 -23.41
C ASN A 49 0.13 9.99 -22.38
N ARG A 50 0.22 9.32 -21.22
CA ARG A 50 -0.79 9.26 -20.17
C ARG A 50 -0.20 9.70 -18.82
N LYS A 51 0.19 10.98 -18.78
CA LYS A 51 0.79 11.63 -17.59
C LYS A 51 -0.12 11.56 -16.36
N ASP A 52 -1.43 11.47 -16.54
CA ASP A 52 -2.43 11.27 -15.48
C ASP A 52 -2.18 9.99 -14.67
N VAL A 53 -1.79 8.90 -15.35
CA VAL A 53 -1.51 7.61 -14.71
C VAL A 53 -0.24 7.68 -13.88
N VAL A 54 0.83 8.23 -14.45
CA VAL A 54 2.11 8.41 -13.74
C VAL A 54 1.93 9.32 -12.53
N GLU A 55 1.16 10.39 -12.65
CA GLU A 55 0.88 11.30 -11.55
C GLU A 55 0.06 10.62 -10.44
N THR A 56 -0.85 9.72 -10.80
CA THR A 56 -1.57 8.90 -9.83
C THR A 56 -0.62 7.97 -9.06
N ILE A 57 0.36 7.35 -9.73
CA ILE A 57 1.40 6.54 -9.07
C ILE A 57 2.24 7.41 -8.10
N ARG A 58 2.60 8.65 -8.48
CA ARG A 58 3.34 9.57 -7.60
C ARG A 58 2.59 9.88 -6.32
N ARG A 59 1.26 9.99 -6.39
CA ARG A 59 0.39 10.29 -5.23
C ARG A 59 0.26 9.14 -4.24
N ILE A 60 0.65 7.91 -4.60
CA ILE A 60 0.70 6.79 -3.66
C ILE A 60 1.69 7.17 -2.55
N PRO A 61 1.24 7.28 -1.29
CA PRO A 61 2.12 7.61 -0.18
C PRO A 61 2.96 6.38 0.12
N LEU A 62 4.21 6.35 -0.34
CA LEU A 62 5.10 5.21 -0.17
C LEU A 62 6.50 5.74 0.10
N SER A 63 6.98 5.44 1.31
CA SER A 63 8.27 5.83 1.86
C SER A 63 8.58 4.89 3.03
N ALA A 64 9.82 4.86 3.52
CA ALA A 64 10.17 4.08 4.71
C ALA A 64 9.24 4.34 5.91
N SER A 65 8.95 5.61 6.21
CA SER A 65 8.06 6.01 7.31
C SER A 65 6.60 5.61 7.06
N THR A 66 6.12 5.77 5.84
CA THR A 66 4.76 5.36 5.47
C THR A 66 4.61 3.85 5.55
N ASN A 67 5.60 3.10 5.07
CA ASN A 67 5.61 1.65 5.09
C ASN A 67 5.64 1.10 6.52
N SER A 68 6.41 1.73 7.41
CA SER A 68 6.39 1.41 8.85
C SER A 68 5.00 1.62 9.45
N ARG A 69 4.36 2.76 9.16
CA ARG A 69 3.01 3.06 9.65
C ARG A 69 1.97 2.06 9.12
N ASN A 70 2.03 1.76 7.83
CA ASN A 70 1.13 0.80 7.20
C ASN A 70 1.31 -0.60 7.79
N THR A 71 2.55 -1.02 8.06
CA THR A 71 2.84 -2.30 8.72
C THR A 71 2.21 -2.36 10.12
N HIS A 72 2.24 -1.26 10.87
CA HIS A 72 1.54 -1.17 12.15
C HIS A 72 0.01 -1.30 11.99
N VAL A 73 -0.60 -0.60 11.03
CA VAL A 73 -2.04 -0.72 10.73
C VAL A 73 -2.41 -2.18 10.38
N LEU A 74 -1.64 -2.81 9.50
CA LEU A 74 -1.85 -4.21 9.11
C LEU A 74 -1.71 -5.17 10.30
N ALA A 75 -0.78 -4.90 11.22
CA ALA A 75 -0.62 -5.70 12.43
C ALA A 75 -1.83 -5.55 13.38
N GLU A 76 -2.34 -4.33 13.57
CA GLU A 76 -3.53 -4.06 14.39
C GLU A 76 -4.79 -4.71 13.80
N GLU A 77 -4.99 -4.62 12.48
CA GLU A 77 -6.10 -5.27 11.78
C GLU A 77 -6.03 -6.80 11.94
N ASN A 78 -4.86 -7.40 11.70
CA ASN A 78 -4.66 -8.83 11.90
C ASN A 78 -4.91 -9.23 13.36
N HIS A 79 -4.45 -8.45 14.33
CA HIS A 79 -4.69 -8.72 15.75
C HIS A 79 -6.19 -8.69 16.09
N CYS A 80 -6.91 -7.67 15.60
CA CYS A 80 -8.35 -7.54 15.79
C CYS A 80 -9.11 -8.72 15.17
N ASP A 81 -8.72 -9.12 13.96
CA ASP A 81 -9.34 -10.22 13.23
C ASP A 81 -9.14 -11.56 13.95
N VAL A 82 -7.91 -11.86 14.38
CA VAL A 82 -7.60 -13.06 15.18
C VAL A 82 -8.41 -13.06 16.47
N LYS A 83 -8.45 -11.94 17.20
CA LYS A 83 -9.23 -11.80 18.44
C LYS A 83 -10.72 -12.04 18.22
N ARG A 84 -11.29 -11.55 17.11
CA ARG A 84 -12.69 -11.78 16.75
C ARG A 84 -12.96 -13.25 16.42
N GLN A 85 -12.07 -13.90 15.66
CA GLN A 85 -12.20 -15.33 15.34
C GLN A 85 -12.17 -16.18 16.60
N LEU A 86 -11.26 -15.91 17.54
CA LEU A 86 -11.20 -16.62 18.81
C LEU A 86 -12.48 -16.49 19.63
N LYS A 87 -13.08 -15.30 19.69
CA LYS A 87 -14.37 -15.09 20.38
C LYS A 87 -15.54 -15.85 19.74
N ASN A 88 -15.48 -16.10 18.43
CA ASN A 88 -16.53 -16.83 17.72
C ASN A 88 -16.34 -18.35 17.80
N CYS A 89 -15.20 -18.82 18.30
CA CYS A 89 -14.90 -20.23 18.53
C CYS A 89 -15.18 -20.70 19.97
N LEU A 90 -15.49 -19.78 20.88
CA LEU A 90 -15.87 -20.03 22.28
C LEU A 90 -17.36 -19.74 22.48
#